data_AF-A0A848Y8Z8-F1
#
_entry.id   AF-A0A848Y8Z8-F1
#
_cell.length_a   1.000
_cell.length_b   1.000
_cell.length_c   1.000
_cell.angle_alpha   90.00
_cell.angle_beta   90.00
_cell.angle_gamma   90.00
#
_symmetry.space_group_name_H-M   'P 1'
#
loop_
_entity.id
_entity.type
_entity.pdbx_description
1 polymer ?
#
loop_
_entity_poly.entity_id
_entity_poly.type
_entity_poly.pdbx_seq_one_letter_code
_entity_poly.pdbx_strand_id
1 'polypeptide(L)'
;IKTGLQGFAYDIRTALLPFLFIFNTELLLIDVGLGKAIFVFVVATIAMMLFASATQSWFLTRNKIWESAILLLVAFTLFRPGFWLDRWQPEFEIIAPANIMEVVGKVPADGIMTIVVSGPNFDTGKTDSTTLLVPLGASSDDPAKRLKDAGLVVALEDGKAKVEEPLPQTPFFEKIGKSFDFYGDEPVVISEIKKETERMFKEVFYIPALLLLGLVVLLQLRRRRKGEAAAAAAA
;
A
#
# COMPACT_ATOMS: atom_id res chain seq x y z
N ILE A 1 -32.59 -13.25 10.27
CA ILE A 1 -31.61 -13.18 9.15
C ILE A 1 -31.97 -12.09 8.13
N LYS A 2 -33.19 -12.05 7.55
CA LYS A 2 -33.58 -11.02 6.55
C LYS A 2 -33.46 -9.56 7.05
N THR A 3 -33.86 -9.29 8.29
CA THR A 3 -33.77 -7.95 8.92
C THR A 3 -32.32 -7.49 9.13
N GLY A 4 -31.42 -8.40 9.52
CA GLY A 4 -29.99 -8.11 9.66
C GLY A 4 -29.30 -7.81 8.33
N LEU A 5 -29.65 -8.52 7.26
CA LEU A 5 -29.12 -8.25 5.92
C LEU A 5 -29.58 -6.89 5.38
N GLN A 6 -30.82 -6.50 5.70
CA GLN A 6 -31.39 -5.21 5.33
C GLN A 6 -30.74 -4.05 6.11
N GLY A 7 -30.52 -4.21 7.42
CA GLY A 7 -29.77 -3.23 8.23
C GLY A 7 -28.34 -3.03 7.72
N PHE A 8 -27.63 -4.13 7.44
CA PHE A 8 -26.29 -4.08 6.85
C PHE A 8 -26.27 -3.32 5.51
N ALA A 9 -27.27 -3.53 4.64
CA ALA A 9 -27.36 -2.81 3.36
C ALA A 9 -27.60 -1.31 3.53
N TYR A 10 -28.25 -0.87 4.61
CA TYR A 10 -28.39 0.56 4.93
C TYR A 10 -27.10 1.16 5.49
N ASP A 11 -26.38 0.41 6.33
CA ASP A 11 -25.19 0.89 7.05
C ASP A 11 -23.90 0.81 6.22
N ILE A 12 -23.84 -0.05 5.19
CA ILE A 12 -22.61 -0.22 4.39
C ILE A 12 -22.15 1.07 3.72
N ARG A 13 -23.07 1.99 3.40
CA ARG A 13 -22.73 3.27 2.75
C ARG A 13 -21.94 4.19 3.68
N THR A 14 -22.29 4.23 4.96
CA THR A 14 -21.60 5.08 5.96
C THR A 14 -20.34 4.42 6.49
N ALA A 15 -20.34 3.09 6.60
CA ALA A 15 -19.19 2.32 7.06
C ALA A 15 -17.96 2.43 6.13
N LEU A 16 -18.15 2.77 4.85
CA LEU A 16 -17.07 2.84 3.87
C LEU A 16 -16.17 4.08 4.01
N LEU A 17 -16.70 5.20 4.50
CA LEU A 17 -15.97 6.47 4.60
C LEU A 17 -14.59 6.33 5.30
N PRO A 18 -14.46 5.69 6.49
CA PRO A 18 -13.15 5.53 7.12
C PRO A 18 -12.18 4.67 6.29
N PHE A 19 -12.66 3.65 5.58
CA PHE A 19 -11.81 2.84 4.71
C PHE A 19 -11.25 3.64 3.54
N LEU A 20 -12.01 4.60 3.01
CA LEU A 20 -11.54 5.48 1.94
C LEU A 20 -10.32 6.29 2.39
N PHE A 21 -10.40 6.90 3.58
CA PHE A 21 -9.31 7.70 4.14
C PHE A 21 -8.08 6.87 4.51
N ILE A 22 -8.26 5.65 5.01
CA ILE A 22 -7.14 4.77 5.38
C ILE A 22 -6.36 4.30 4.15
N PHE A 23 -7.05 3.98 3.05
CA PHE A 23 -6.40 3.42 1.86
C PHE A 23 -5.93 4.45 0.84
N ASN A 24 -6.27 5.72 1.02
CA ASN A 24 -5.87 6.77 0.10
C ASN A 24 -5.39 8.00 0.87
N THR A 25 -4.07 8.08 1.06
CA THR A 25 -3.40 9.22 1.71
C THR A 25 -3.65 10.55 1.00
N GLU A 26 -4.00 10.53 -0.28
CA GLU A 26 -4.31 11.75 -1.03
C GLU A 26 -5.67 12.34 -0.65
N LEU A 27 -6.59 11.52 -0.12
CA LEU A 27 -7.82 12.01 0.50
C LEU A 27 -7.56 12.69 1.84
N LEU A 28 -6.45 12.37 2.51
CA LEU A 28 -5.98 13.07 3.71
C LEU A 28 -5.28 14.39 3.37
N LEU A 29 -5.09 14.69 2.07
CA LEU A 29 -4.39 15.88 1.57
C LEU A 29 -2.94 16.00 2.08
N ILE A 30 -2.32 14.87 2.45
CA ILE A 30 -0.92 14.81 2.86
C ILE A 30 -0.05 14.82 1.60
N ASP A 31 0.87 15.79 1.50
CA ASP A 31 1.79 15.98 0.37
C ASP A 31 1.10 16.15 -1.00
N VAL A 32 -0.09 16.75 -1.02
CA VAL A 32 -0.87 16.96 -2.26
C VAL A 32 -1.02 18.45 -2.59
N GLY A 33 -0.64 18.85 -3.81
CA GLY A 33 -0.91 20.20 -4.33
C GLY A 33 -2.39 20.43 -4.68
N LEU A 34 -2.81 21.70 -4.75
CA LEU A 34 -4.20 22.11 -5.05
C LEU A 34 -4.82 21.43 -6.27
N GLY A 35 -4.08 21.32 -7.38
CA GLY A 35 -4.60 20.68 -8.61
C GLY A 35 -4.91 19.20 -8.43
N LYS A 36 -4.01 18.47 -7.74
CA LYS A 36 -4.19 17.05 -7.46
C LYS A 36 -5.27 16.81 -6.41
N ALA A 37 -5.41 17.71 -5.43
CA ALA A 37 -6.52 17.67 -4.46
C ALA A 37 -7.89 17.77 -5.15
N ILE A 38 -8.07 18.71 -6.08
CA ILE A 38 -9.31 18.85 -6.85
C ILE A 38 -9.57 17.59 -7.69
N PHE A 39 -8.55 17.05 -8.35
CA PHE A 39 -8.66 15.84 -9.14
C PHE A 39 -9.11 14.64 -8.30
N VAL A 40 -8.46 14.39 -7.17
CA VAL A 40 -8.81 13.30 -6.24
C VAL A 40 -10.23 13.48 -5.69
N PHE A 41 -10.63 14.71 -5.36
CA PHE A 41 -12.00 15.01 -4.92
C PHE A 41 -13.05 14.65 -5.98
N VAL A 42 -12.81 15.01 -7.24
CA VAL A 42 -13.72 14.66 -8.36
C VAL A 42 -13.80 13.15 -8.55
N VAL A 43 -12.66 12.46 -8.53
CA VAL A 43 -12.59 11.00 -8.66
C VAL A 43 -13.35 10.31 -7.52
N ALA A 44 -13.13 10.75 -6.28
CA ALA A 44 -13.81 10.20 -5.10
C ALA A 44 -15.33 10.42 -5.16
N THR A 45 -15.77 11.60 -5.62
CA THR A 45 -17.18 11.92 -5.83
C THR A 45 -17.81 10.98 -6.85
N ILE A 46 -17.16 10.78 -8.01
CA ILE A 46 -17.61 9.83 -9.04
C ILE A 46 -17.69 8.43 -8.46
N ALA A 47 -16.64 7.97 -7.77
CA ALA A 47 -16.61 6.64 -7.16
C ALA A 47 -17.75 6.42 -6.14
N MET A 48 -18.06 7.43 -5.32
CA MET A 48 -19.21 7.37 -4.39
C MET A 48 -20.55 7.28 -5.12
N MET A 49 -20.72 8.01 -6.23
CA MET A 49 -21.93 7.91 -7.05
C MET A 49 -22.08 6.52 -7.68
N LEU A 50 -20.99 5.93 -8.18
CA LEU A 50 -21.00 4.57 -8.73
C LEU A 50 -21.32 3.52 -7.66
N PHE A 51 -20.76 3.67 -6.46
CA PHE A 51 -21.07 2.80 -5.33
C PHE A 51 -22.54 2.91 -4.91
N ALA A 52 -23.06 4.13 -4.77
CA ALA A 52 -24.47 4.37 -4.46
C ALA A 52 -25.40 3.76 -5.53
N SER A 53 -25.05 3.94 -6.79
CA SER A 53 -25.77 3.35 -7.90
C SER A 53 -25.77 1.82 -7.88
N ALA A 54 -24.62 1.21 -7.60
CA ALA A 54 -24.49 -0.24 -7.55
C ALA A 54 -25.33 -0.85 -6.40
N THR A 55 -25.31 -0.21 -5.23
CA THR A 55 -26.10 -0.61 -4.05
C THR A 55 -27.60 -0.41 -4.24
N GLN A 56 -28.02 0.65 -4.95
CA GLN A 56 -29.41 0.90 -5.30
C GLN A 56 -29.90 0.08 -6.51
N SER A 57 -29.01 -0.69 -7.16
CA SER A 57 -29.32 -1.47 -8.38
C SER A 57 -29.86 -0.61 -9.53
N TRP A 58 -29.48 0.66 -9.57
CA TRP A 58 -29.98 1.62 -10.55
C TRP A 58 -28.92 2.67 -10.87
N PHE A 59 -28.59 2.83 -12.16
CA PHE A 59 -27.65 3.84 -12.66
C PHE A 59 -28.30 4.78 -13.67
N LEU A 60 -28.29 4.40 -14.96
CA LEU A 60 -29.08 5.04 -16.02
C LEU A 60 -30.34 4.23 -16.33
N THR A 61 -30.26 2.92 -16.08
CA THR A 61 -31.35 1.95 -16.15
C THR A 61 -31.20 0.98 -14.98
N ARG A 62 -32.17 0.08 -14.80
CA ARG A 62 -32.07 -0.98 -13.77
C ARG A 62 -30.84 -1.85 -14.05
N ASN A 63 -29.94 -1.93 -13.07
CA ASN A 63 -28.69 -2.67 -13.18
C ASN A 63 -28.95 -4.17 -13.17
N LYS A 64 -28.24 -4.91 -14.02
CA LYS A 64 -28.09 -6.36 -13.83
C LYS A 64 -27.14 -6.63 -12.66
N ILE A 65 -27.23 -7.81 -12.04
CA ILE A 65 -26.34 -8.19 -10.93
C ILE A 65 -24.86 -8.06 -11.33
N TRP A 66 -24.51 -8.48 -12.56
CA TRP A 66 -23.15 -8.30 -13.09
C TRP A 66 -22.77 -6.82 -13.30
N GLU A 67 -23.73 -5.93 -13.62
CA GLU A 67 -23.46 -4.50 -13.83
C GLU A 67 -23.18 -3.84 -12.50
N SER A 68 -23.97 -4.16 -11.46
CA SER A 68 -23.68 -3.74 -10.10
C SER A 68 -22.31 -4.25 -9.63
N ALA A 69 -21.95 -5.50 -9.92
CA ALA A 69 -20.62 -6.02 -9.58
C ALA A 69 -19.48 -5.27 -10.29
N ILE A 70 -19.63 -4.95 -11.59
CA ILE A 70 -18.65 -4.16 -12.35
C ILE A 70 -18.58 -2.72 -11.79
N LEU A 71 -19.72 -2.09 -11.49
CA LEU A 71 -19.75 -0.74 -10.92
C LEU A 71 -19.07 -0.69 -9.54
N LEU A 72 -19.24 -1.72 -8.71
CA LEU A 72 -18.52 -1.86 -7.44
C LEU A 72 -17.01 -2.02 -7.67
N LEU A 73 -16.60 -2.82 -8.64
CA LEU A 73 -15.18 -3.00 -9.00
C LEU A 73 -14.55 -1.70 -9.50
N VAL A 74 -15.27 -0.94 -10.33
CA VAL A 74 -14.85 0.38 -10.81
C VAL A 74 -14.72 1.35 -9.63
N ALA A 75 -15.74 1.44 -8.77
CA ALA A 75 -15.70 2.29 -7.58
C ALA A 75 -14.51 1.94 -6.67
N PHE A 76 -14.29 0.65 -6.41
CA PHE A 76 -13.13 0.16 -5.64
C PHE A 76 -11.80 0.58 -6.27
N THR A 77 -11.67 0.44 -7.59
CA THR A 77 -10.43 0.80 -8.31
C THR A 77 -10.17 2.30 -8.29
N LEU A 78 -11.22 3.13 -8.36
CA LEU A 78 -11.08 4.58 -8.23
C LEU A 78 -10.68 5.01 -6.81
N PHE A 79 -11.21 4.35 -5.78
CA PHE A 79 -10.86 4.63 -4.39
C PHE A 79 -9.44 4.20 -4.03
N ARG A 80 -9.03 3.00 -4.46
CA ARG A 80 -7.72 2.43 -4.14
C ARG A 80 -7.03 1.90 -5.40
N PRO A 81 -6.56 2.78 -6.30
CA PRO A 81 -5.83 2.33 -7.48
C PRO A 81 -4.52 1.62 -7.12
N GLY A 82 -3.91 2.01 -6.00
CA GLY A 82 -2.68 1.41 -5.47
C GLY A 82 -2.79 -0.09 -5.22
N PHE A 83 -3.99 -0.62 -4.90
CA PHE A 83 -4.19 -2.05 -4.67
C PHE A 83 -3.71 -2.92 -5.85
N TRP A 84 -3.99 -2.47 -7.07
CA TRP A 84 -3.57 -3.20 -8.27
C TRP A 84 -2.08 -3.00 -8.55
N LEU A 85 -1.58 -1.79 -8.32
CA LEU A 85 -0.16 -1.49 -8.46
C LEU A 85 0.68 -2.32 -7.50
N ASP A 86 0.30 -2.43 -6.22
CA ASP A 86 1.00 -3.21 -5.20
C ASP A 86 1.12 -4.70 -5.58
N ARG A 87 0.15 -5.21 -6.34
CA ARG A 87 0.13 -6.60 -6.80
C ARG A 87 1.06 -6.84 -7.99
N TRP A 88 1.30 -5.81 -8.81
CA TRP A 88 2.10 -5.90 -10.03
C TRP A 88 3.55 -5.44 -9.79
N GLN A 89 3.70 -4.34 -9.07
CA GLN A 89 4.95 -3.75 -8.64
C GLN A 89 4.87 -3.53 -7.13
N PRO A 90 5.45 -4.45 -6.32
CA PRO A 90 5.55 -4.28 -4.89
C PRO A 90 6.20 -2.94 -4.54
N GLU A 91 5.81 -2.38 -3.39
CA GLU A 91 6.34 -1.09 -2.93
C GLU A 91 7.84 -1.18 -2.59
N PHE A 92 8.23 -2.31 -2.00
CA PHE A 92 9.61 -2.58 -1.61
C PHE A 92 10.22 -3.67 -2.48
N GLU A 93 11.39 -3.38 -3.04
CA GLU A 93 12.30 -4.37 -3.57
C GLU A 93 13.11 -4.95 -2.41
N ILE A 94 13.15 -6.28 -2.31
CA ILE A 94 13.93 -6.99 -1.29
C ILE A 94 15.33 -7.20 -1.85
N ILE A 95 16.30 -6.49 -1.28
CA ILE A 95 17.71 -6.60 -1.66
C ILE A 95 18.41 -7.59 -0.73
N ALA A 96 19.30 -8.39 -1.31
CA ALA A 96 20.13 -9.33 -0.56
C ALA A 96 20.96 -8.59 0.52
N PRO A 97 20.98 -9.10 1.77
CA PRO A 97 21.72 -8.47 2.88
C PRO A 97 23.21 -8.27 2.62
N ALA A 98 23.83 -9.12 1.79
CA ALA A 98 25.23 -9.00 1.37
C ALA A 98 25.56 -7.66 0.70
N ASN A 99 24.57 -7.03 0.05
CA ASN A 99 24.74 -5.77 -0.67
C ASN A 99 24.48 -4.54 0.21
N ILE A 100 24.35 -4.70 1.54
CA ILE A 100 23.99 -3.59 2.44
C ILE A 100 24.90 -2.37 2.28
N MET A 101 26.21 -2.58 2.15
CA MET A 101 27.17 -1.48 2.04
C MET A 101 26.97 -0.69 0.74
N GLU A 102 26.63 -1.38 -0.35
CA GLU A 102 26.32 -0.73 -1.63
C GLU A 102 24.99 0.04 -1.54
N VAL A 103 23.98 -0.55 -0.90
CA VAL A 103 22.68 0.11 -0.71
C VAL A 103 22.85 1.37 0.12
N VAL A 104 23.54 1.31 1.26
CA VAL A 104 23.81 2.45 2.14
C VAL A 104 24.58 3.56 1.41
N GLY A 105 25.53 3.21 0.53
CA GLY A 105 26.25 4.18 -0.30
C GLY A 105 25.35 4.90 -1.32
N LYS A 106 24.26 4.26 -1.76
CA LYS A 106 23.32 4.82 -2.75
C LYS A 106 22.17 5.62 -2.12
N VAL A 107 21.89 5.46 -0.83
CA VAL A 107 20.83 6.24 -0.16
C VAL A 107 21.27 7.71 -0.05
N PRO A 108 20.45 8.70 -0.45
CA PRO A 108 20.77 10.11 -0.31
C PRO A 108 20.99 10.53 1.16
N ALA A 109 21.54 11.74 1.36
CA ALA A 109 21.71 12.32 2.70
C ALA A 109 20.34 12.39 3.41
N ASP A 110 20.37 12.10 4.71
CA ASP A 110 19.21 12.05 5.61
C ASP A 110 18.09 11.06 5.20
N GLY A 111 18.38 10.18 4.23
CA GLY A 111 17.47 9.13 3.82
C GLY A 111 17.27 8.08 4.90
N ILE A 112 16.08 7.46 4.89
CA ILE A 112 15.72 6.38 5.81
C ILE A 112 15.79 5.06 5.04
N MET A 113 16.56 4.10 5.56
CA MET A 113 16.61 2.74 5.04
C MET A 113 15.78 1.82 5.93
N THR A 114 14.97 0.96 5.32
CA THR A 114 14.21 -0.04 6.07
C THR A 114 14.91 -1.40 5.99
N ILE A 115 15.21 -1.99 7.13
CA ILE A 115 15.83 -3.32 7.22
C ILE A 115 14.99 -4.24 8.09
N VAL A 116 15.06 -5.54 7.84
CA VAL A 116 14.52 -6.59 8.72
C VAL A 116 15.70 -7.30 9.35
N VAL A 117 15.74 -7.29 10.69
CA VAL A 117 16.74 -7.97 11.50
C VAL A 117 16.12 -9.23 12.07
N SER A 118 16.84 -10.34 12.03
CA SER A 118 16.41 -11.62 12.56
C SER A 118 17.50 -12.25 13.40
N GLY A 119 17.10 -12.88 14.51
CA GLY A 119 18.01 -13.54 15.43
C GLY A 119 17.25 -14.31 16.51
N PRO A 120 17.96 -15.08 17.34
CA PRO A 120 17.35 -15.78 18.46
C PRO A 120 16.84 -14.78 19.50
N ASN A 121 15.59 -14.93 19.93
CA ASN A 121 15.00 -14.11 20.99
C ASN A 121 15.64 -14.47 22.34
N PHE A 122 16.02 -13.46 23.12
CA PHE A 122 16.78 -13.62 24.38
C PHE A 122 16.06 -14.51 25.41
N ASP A 123 14.74 -14.42 25.52
CA ASP A 123 13.97 -15.15 26.54
C ASP A 123 13.64 -16.58 26.11
N THR A 124 13.46 -16.82 24.81
CA THR A 124 12.89 -18.08 24.29
C THR A 124 13.87 -18.91 23.47
N GLY A 125 14.98 -18.33 23.02
CA GLY A 125 15.95 -18.95 22.11
C GLY A 125 15.40 -19.26 20.71
N LYS A 126 14.16 -18.86 20.40
CA LYS A 126 13.55 -19.05 19.07
C LYS A 126 13.88 -17.87 18.17
N THR A 127 14.11 -18.14 16.89
CA THR A 127 14.32 -17.09 15.90
C THR A 127 13.08 -16.19 15.79
N ASP A 128 13.30 -14.89 15.95
CA ASP A 128 12.29 -13.85 15.75
C ASP A 128 12.82 -12.82 14.72
N SER A 129 11.95 -11.94 14.25
CA SER A 129 12.29 -10.91 13.27
C SER A 129 11.63 -9.57 13.58
N THR A 130 12.38 -8.48 13.42
CA THR A 130 11.93 -7.12 13.69
C THR A 130 12.32 -6.19 12.55
N THR A 131 11.39 -5.32 12.13
CA THR A 131 11.67 -4.29 11.11
C THR A 131 12.19 -3.02 11.77
N LEU A 132 13.30 -2.48 11.26
CA LEU A 132 13.93 -1.25 11.72
C LEU A 132 13.96 -0.20 10.61
N LEU A 133 13.64 1.04 11.00
CA LEU A 133 13.85 2.24 10.20
C LEU A 133 15.18 2.86 10.63
N VAL A 134 16.13 2.91 9.70
CA VAL A 134 17.50 3.36 9.92
C VAL A 134 17.70 4.71 9.23
N PRO A 135 17.67 5.83 9.96
CA PRO A 135 18.01 7.13 9.39
C PRO A 135 19.52 7.19 9.14
N LEU A 136 19.93 7.27 7.87
CA LEU A 136 21.34 7.15 7.48
C LEU A 136 22.13 8.46 7.57
N GLY A 137 21.56 9.53 8.11
CA GLY A 137 22.25 10.82 8.31
C GLY A 137 22.96 11.34 7.06
N ALA A 138 23.99 12.16 7.24
CA ALA A 138 24.78 12.72 6.15
C ALA A 138 25.39 11.63 5.27
N SER A 139 25.44 11.87 3.95
CA SER A 139 26.16 10.99 3.03
C SER A 139 27.66 10.98 3.36
N SER A 140 28.25 9.79 3.31
CA SER A 140 29.66 9.55 3.61
C SER A 140 30.21 8.56 2.58
N ASP A 141 31.46 8.73 2.17
CA ASP A 141 32.18 7.82 1.27
C ASP A 141 32.47 6.46 1.93
N ASP A 142 32.29 6.36 3.25
CA ASP A 142 32.38 5.13 4.03
C ASP A 142 30.98 4.69 4.53
N PRO A 143 30.34 3.70 3.88
CA PRO A 143 29.03 3.17 4.26
C PRO A 143 29.01 2.49 5.63
N ALA A 144 30.10 1.85 6.04
CA ALA A 144 30.18 1.14 7.32
C ALA A 144 30.21 2.15 8.48
N LYS A 145 30.98 3.23 8.32
CA LYS A 145 30.96 4.34 9.27
C LYS A 145 29.59 5.01 9.34
N ARG A 146 28.93 5.21 8.19
CA ARG A 146 27.59 5.80 8.11
C ARG A 146 26.54 4.99 8.89
N LEU A 147 26.57 3.67 8.79
CA LEU A 147 25.70 2.79 9.58
C LEU A 147 26.02 2.86 11.07
N LYS A 148 27.32 2.84 11.42
CA LYS A 148 27.77 2.95 12.81
C LYS A 148 27.33 4.26 13.45
N ASP A 149 27.43 5.37 12.72
CA ASP A 149 26.96 6.69 13.16
C ASP A 149 25.43 6.73 13.33
N ALA A 150 24.69 5.95 12.53
CA ALA A 150 23.26 5.73 12.73
C ALA A 150 22.95 4.86 13.98
N GLY A 151 23.96 4.20 14.57
CA GLY A 151 23.83 3.36 15.76
C GLY A 151 23.71 1.86 15.48
N LEU A 152 24.03 1.42 14.25
CA LEU A 152 24.08 0.00 13.88
C LEU A 152 25.47 -0.38 13.39
N VAL A 153 26.09 -1.35 14.04
CA VAL A 153 27.35 -1.94 13.55
C VAL A 153 27.00 -3.24 12.83
N VAL A 154 27.41 -3.32 11.57
CA VAL A 154 27.13 -4.46 10.69
C VAL A 154 28.43 -4.97 10.11
N ALA A 155 28.72 -6.25 10.35
CA ALA A 155 29.87 -6.95 9.78
C ALA A 155 29.40 -7.91 8.69
N LEU A 156 30.07 -7.88 7.54
CA LEU A 156 29.85 -8.86 6.47
C LEU A 156 30.81 -10.02 6.67
N GLU A 157 30.29 -11.15 7.13
CA GLU A 157 31.05 -12.39 7.31
C GLU A 157 30.30 -13.54 6.63
N ASP A 158 31.01 -14.37 5.87
CA ASP A 158 30.45 -15.54 5.17
C ASP A 158 29.22 -15.22 4.29
N GLY A 159 29.17 -14.01 3.71
CA GLY A 159 28.04 -13.54 2.90
C GLY A 159 26.78 -13.18 3.70
N LYS A 160 26.86 -13.19 5.04
CA LYS A 160 25.79 -12.74 5.94
C LYS A 160 26.13 -11.37 6.50
N ALA A 161 25.14 -10.50 6.58
CA ALA A 161 25.25 -9.21 7.28
C ALA A 161 24.92 -9.42 8.76
N LYS A 162 25.94 -9.72 9.57
CA LYS A 162 25.81 -9.88 11.02
C LYS A 162 25.67 -8.51 11.68
N VAL A 163 24.71 -8.39 12.59
CA VAL A 163 24.47 -7.17 13.37
C VAL A 163 25.10 -7.38 14.74
N GLU A 164 25.97 -6.46 15.15
CA GLU A 164 26.50 -6.45 16.51
C GLU A 164 25.50 -5.83 17.48
N GLU A 165 25.62 -6.14 18.76
CA GLU A 165 24.78 -5.56 19.80
C GLU A 165 24.88 -4.02 19.75
N PRO A 166 23.77 -3.29 19.57
CA PRO A 166 23.80 -1.84 19.60
C PRO A 166 24.21 -1.35 20.99
N LEU A 167 25.04 -0.30 21.06
CA LEU A 167 25.48 0.22 22.35
C LEU A 167 24.30 0.74 23.19
N PRO A 168 24.37 0.64 24.53
CA PRO A 168 23.44 1.35 25.41
C PRO A 168 23.41 2.83 25.04
N GLN A 169 22.20 3.41 24.91
CA GLN A 169 21.91 4.79 24.42
C GLN A 169 21.74 4.95 22.91
N THR A 170 21.93 3.91 22.10
CA THR A 170 21.58 3.96 20.67
C THR A 170 20.07 3.80 20.45
N PRO A 171 19.50 4.33 19.34
CA PRO A 171 18.07 4.22 19.04
C PRO A 171 17.55 2.77 18.90
N PHE A 172 18.46 1.82 18.65
CA PHE A 172 18.14 0.43 18.36
C PHE A 172 18.32 -0.50 19.55
N PHE A 173 19.00 -0.08 20.63
CA PHE A 173 19.21 -0.90 21.82
C PHE A 173 17.89 -1.39 22.43
N GLU A 174 16.90 -0.51 22.54
CA GLU A 174 15.57 -0.87 23.07
C GLU A 174 14.80 -1.82 22.16
N LYS A 175 15.04 -1.79 20.84
CA LYS A 175 14.28 -2.58 19.85
C LYS A 175 14.88 -3.96 19.58
N ILE A 176 16.21 -4.04 19.50
CA ILE A 176 16.91 -5.28 19.16
C ILE A 176 17.91 -5.70 20.23
N GLY A 177 18.57 -4.75 20.91
CA GLY A 177 19.58 -5.03 21.94
C GLY A 177 19.03 -5.82 23.13
N LYS A 178 17.81 -5.53 23.57
CA LYS A 178 17.14 -6.26 24.67
C LYS A 178 16.37 -7.50 24.22
N SER A 179 16.03 -7.59 22.94
CA SER A 179 15.10 -8.60 22.43
C SER A 179 15.80 -9.82 21.84
N PHE A 180 16.99 -9.63 21.28
CA PHE A 180 17.77 -10.71 20.68
C PHE A 180 18.97 -11.09 21.54
N ASP A 181 19.37 -12.35 21.44
CA ASP A 181 20.62 -12.85 21.99
C ASP A 181 21.75 -12.71 20.94
N PHE A 182 22.69 -11.81 21.20
CA PHE A 182 23.86 -11.56 20.35
C PHE A 182 25.07 -12.43 20.72
N TYR A 183 24.99 -13.16 21.84
CA TYR A 183 26.08 -13.95 22.40
C TYR A 183 25.84 -15.47 22.29
N GLY A 184 24.67 -15.87 21.81
CA GLY A 184 24.32 -17.26 21.52
C GLY A 184 25.00 -17.84 20.28
N ASP A 185 24.72 -19.11 19.99
CA ASP A 185 25.30 -19.85 18.87
C ASP A 185 24.83 -19.33 17.49
N GLU A 186 23.61 -18.80 17.42
CA GLU A 186 23.04 -18.22 16.19
C GLU A 186 23.23 -16.70 16.16
N PRO A 187 23.93 -16.15 15.16
CA PRO A 187 24.15 -14.71 15.08
C PRO A 187 22.88 -13.96 14.68
N VAL A 188 22.73 -12.74 15.21
CA VAL A 188 21.73 -11.78 14.73
C VAL A 188 22.16 -11.27 13.35
N VAL A 189 21.29 -11.39 12.35
CA VAL A 189 21.58 -11.03 10.96
C VAL A 189 20.50 -10.13 10.38
N ILE A 190 20.88 -9.33 9.40
CA ILE A 190 19.92 -8.65 8.55
C ILE A 190 19.40 -9.69 7.56
N SER A 191 18.10 -9.96 7.61
CA SER A 191 17.44 -10.93 6.73
C SER A 191 16.97 -10.29 5.43
N GLU A 192 16.51 -9.05 5.48
CA GLU A 192 16.01 -8.32 4.30
C GLU A 192 16.38 -6.83 4.36
N ILE A 193 16.67 -6.25 3.19
CA ILE A 193 16.77 -4.81 3.02
C ILE A 193 15.64 -4.38 2.10
N LYS A 194 14.77 -3.48 2.58
CA LYS A 194 13.63 -2.97 1.83
C LYS A 194 14.01 -1.64 1.21
N LYS A 195 14.16 -1.64 -0.12
CA LYS A 195 14.37 -0.42 -0.91
C LYS A 195 13.05 -0.03 -1.57
N GLU A 196 12.66 1.24 -1.44
CA GLU A 196 11.52 1.78 -2.19
C GLU A 196 11.81 1.69 -3.69
N THR A 197 10.89 1.07 -4.43
CA THR A 197 11.04 0.88 -5.88
C THR A 197 10.62 2.16 -6.61
N GLU A 198 11.25 2.45 -7.76
CA GLU A 198 10.70 3.44 -8.70
C GLU A 198 9.43 2.88 -9.35
N ARG A 199 8.27 3.38 -8.93
CA ARG A 199 6.97 2.86 -9.34
C ARG A 199 6.32 3.74 -10.39
N MET A 200 5.56 3.12 -11.28
CA MET A 200 4.64 3.86 -12.14
C MET A 200 3.56 4.57 -11.30
N PHE A 201 3.05 5.68 -11.81
CA PHE A 201 1.94 6.42 -11.20
C PHE A 201 0.70 5.51 -11.05
N LYS A 202 0.15 5.44 -9.83
CA LYS A 202 -1.03 4.62 -9.51
C LYS A 202 -2.26 5.02 -10.34
N GLU A 203 -2.31 6.26 -10.79
CA GLU A 203 -3.38 6.86 -11.60
C GLU A 203 -3.58 6.14 -12.95
N VAL A 204 -2.61 5.34 -13.42
CA VAL A 204 -2.75 4.52 -14.63
C VAL A 204 -3.92 3.54 -14.53
N PHE A 205 -4.25 3.06 -13.31
CA PHE A 205 -5.40 2.17 -13.09
C PHE A 205 -6.76 2.86 -13.22
N TYR A 206 -6.81 4.20 -13.30
CA TYR A 206 -8.06 4.91 -13.60
C TYR A 206 -8.51 4.70 -15.04
N ILE A 207 -7.57 4.53 -15.98
CA ILE A 207 -7.88 4.29 -17.40
C ILE A 207 -8.72 3.01 -17.60
N PRO A 208 -8.29 1.81 -17.15
CA PRO A 208 -9.10 0.61 -17.29
C PRO A 208 -10.43 0.71 -16.52
N ALA A 209 -10.46 1.37 -15.36
CA ALA A 209 -11.70 1.59 -14.61
C ALA A 209 -12.72 2.44 -15.39
N LEU A 210 -12.27 3.54 -15.99
CA LEU A 210 -13.12 4.41 -16.81
C LEU A 210 -13.57 3.73 -18.11
N LEU A 211 -12.73 2.89 -18.73
CA LEU A 211 -13.12 2.08 -19.88
C LEU A 211 -14.23 1.09 -19.54
N LEU A 212 -14.11 0.39 -18.40
CA LEU A 212 -15.16 -0.50 -17.90
C LEU A 212 -16.46 0.25 -17.61
N LEU A 213 -16.36 1.43 -17.00
CA LEU A 213 -17.51 2.29 -16.76
C LEU A 213 -18.19 2.70 -18.08
N GLY A 214 -17.40 3.15 -19.06
CA GLY A 214 -17.88 3.51 -20.39
C GLY A 214 -18.61 2.34 -21.07
N LEU A 215 -18.09 1.12 -20.94
CA LEU A 215 -18.74 -0.09 -21.47
C LEU A 215 -20.10 -0.34 -20.80
N VAL A 216 -20.20 -0.21 -19.47
CA VAL A 216 -21.48 -0.33 -18.74
C VAL A 216 -22.47 0.75 -19.21
N VAL A 217 -22.02 2.01 -19.31
CA VAL A 217 -22.83 3.13 -19.80
C VAL A 217 -23.37 2.86 -21.20
N LEU A 218 -22.52 2.41 -22.13
CA LEU A 218 -22.92 2.11 -23.51
C LEU A 218 -23.94 0.98 -23.59
N LEU A 219 -23.76 -0.08 -22.78
CA LEU A 219 -24.70 -1.20 -22.72
C LEU A 219 -26.06 -0.77 -22.14
N GLN A 220 -26.08 0.12 -21.14
CA GLN A 220 -27.31 0.66 -20.57
C GLN A 220 -28.02 1.64 -21.51
N LEU A 221 -27.28 2.52 -22.19
CA LEU A 221 -27.82 3.45 -23.19
C LEU A 221 -28.46 2.71 -24.37
N ARG A 222 -27.80 1.65 -24.87
CA ARG A 222 -28.37 0.80 -25.94
C ARG A 222 -29.67 0.14 -25.50
N ARG A 223 -29.78 -0.30 -24.25
CA ARG A 223 -30.99 -0.91 -23.70
C ARG A 223 -32.12 0.09 -23.55
N ARG A 224 -31.81 1.28 -23.04
CA ARG A 224 -32.78 2.38 -22.90
C ARG A 224 -33.38 2.75 -24.25
N ARG A 225 -32.55 2.93 -25.29
CA ARG A 225 -33.01 3.24 -26.65
C ARG A 225 -33.90 2.14 -27.24
N LYS A 226 -33.57 0.86 -27.02
CA LYS A 226 -34.43 -0.25 -27.46
C LYS A 226 -35.78 -0.26 -26.74
N GLY A 227 -35.80 0.06 -25.45
CA GLY A 227 -37.03 0.19 -24.67
C GLY A 227 -37.90 1.37 -25.14
N GLU A 228 -37.29 2.52 -25.38
CA GLU A 228 -37.98 3.72 -25.90
C GLU A 228 -38.53 3.47 -27.32
N ALA A 229 -37.77 2.82 -28.21
CA ALA A 229 -38.23 2.47 -29.55
C ALA A 229 -39.37 1.43 -29.54
N ALA A 230 -39.32 0.43 -28.65
CA ALA A 230 -40.40 -0.53 -28.50
C ALA A 230 -41.68 0.09 -27.92
N ALA A 231 -41.54 1.02 -26.98
CA ALA A 231 -42.67 1.77 -26.42
C ALA A 231 -43.32 2.69 -27.48
N ALA A 232 -42.51 3.34 -28.32
CA ALA A 232 -43.01 4.17 -29.42
C ALA A 232 -43.70 3.35 -30.53
N ALA A 233 -43.28 2.09 -30.77
CA ALA A 233 -43.92 1.21 -31.75
C ALA A 233 -45.22 0.55 -31.23
N ALA A 234 -45.44 0.58 -29.91
CA ALA A 234 -46.63 0.03 -29.25
C ALA A 234 -47.72 1.09 -28.98
N ALA A 235 -47.41 2.37 -29.21
CA ALA A 235 -48.31 3.52 -29.08
C ALA A 235 -48.89 3.91 -30.44
#